data_AF-A0A2D6XJ71-F1
#
_entry.id   AF-A0A2D6XJ71-F1
#
_cell.length_a   1.000
_cell.length_b   1.000
_cell.length_c   1.000
_cell.angle_alpha   90.00
_cell.angle_beta   90.00
_cell.angle_gamma   90.00
#
_symmetry.space_group_name_H-M   'P 1'
#
loop_
_entity.id
_entity.type
_entity.pdbx_description
1 polymer ?
#
loop_
_entity_poly.entity_id
_entity_poly.type
_entity_poly.pdbx_seq_one_letter_code
_entity_poly.pdbx_strand_id
1 'polypeptide(L)'
;MPDKIKVKPEKGTDFKEIEVTTKDWNLETRRTINRLVRQGHLEKNGYCMFDACCDVLNLATTLTEEDVFNLSKDEIEVIALKLADEINKKK
;
A
#
# COMPACT_ATOMS: atom_id res chain seq x y z
N MET A 1 1.07 -4.27 16.88
CA MET A 1 0.85 -2.85 17.21
C MET A 1 0.74 -2.05 15.93
N PRO A 2 -0.23 -1.14 15.82
CA PRO A 2 -0.31 -0.19 14.72
C PRO A 2 0.95 0.68 14.74
N ASP A 3 1.68 0.71 13.62
CA ASP A 3 2.87 1.52 13.46
C ASP A 3 2.58 2.69 12.52
N LYS A 4 3.23 3.81 12.76
CA LYS A 4 3.20 4.94 11.82
C LYS A 4 4.35 4.79 10.85
N ILE A 5 4.03 4.62 9.57
CA ILE A 5 5.01 4.56 8.50
C ILE A 5 5.03 5.90 7.80
N LYS A 6 6.20 6.53 7.78
CA LYS A 6 6.45 7.72 6.96
C LYS A 6 6.89 7.28 5.58
N VAL A 7 6.07 7.57 4.59
CA VAL A 7 6.37 7.31 3.18
C VAL A 7 6.93 8.60 2.62
N LYS A 8 8.22 8.55 2.27
CA LYS A 8 8.93 9.68 1.65
C LYS A 8 8.69 9.68 0.15
N PRO A 9 8.72 10.86 -0.48
CA PRO A 9 8.68 10.93 -1.93
C PRO A 9 9.85 10.23 -2.59
N GLU A 10 9.54 9.53 -3.70
CA GLU A 10 10.56 9.07 -4.61
C GLU A 10 11.17 10.24 -5.38
N LYS A 11 12.45 10.13 -5.74
CA LYS A 11 13.12 11.20 -6.47
C LYS A 11 12.44 11.41 -7.82
N GLY A 12 11.94 12.63 -8.06
CA GLY A 12 11.30 13.01 -9.33
C GLY A 12 9.77 13.04 -9.29
N THR A 13 9.14 12.84 -8.13
CA THR A 13 7.69 13.02 -7.95
C THR A 13 7.39 14.31 -7.18
N ASP A 14 6.24 14.96 -7.47
CA ASP A 14 5.73 16.13 -6.74
C ASP A 14 5.05 15.77 -5.40
N PHE A 15 5.18 14.51 -5.02
CA PHE A 15 4.62 13.91 -3.82
C PHE A 15 5.22 14.52 -2.55
N LYS A 16 4.38 14.79 -1.54
CA LYS A 16 4.81 15.23 -0.21
C LYS A 16 4.97 14.03 0.72
N GLU A 17 5.80 14.13 1.75
CA GLU A 17 5.90 13.06 2.76
C GLU A 17 4.52 12.83 3.40
N ILE A 18 4.05 11.58 3.41
CA ILE A 18 2.79 11.17 4.04
C ILE A 18 3.08 10.22 5.18
N GLU A 19 2.43 10.47 6.32
CA GLU A 19 2.42 9.56 7.47
C GLU A 19 1.16 8.71 7.41
N VAL A 20 1.34 7.39 7.33
CA VAL A 20 0.25 6.42 7.24
C VAL A 20 0.24 5.57 8.49
N THR A 21 -0.91 5.44 9.13
CA THR A 21 -1.07 4.56 10.28
C THR A 21 -1.44 3.17 9.78
N THR A 22 -0.64 2.17 10.16
CA THR A 22 -0.84 0.79 9.74
C THR A 22 -1.83 0.10 10.68
N LYS A 23 -2.63 -0.81 10.15
CA LYS A 23 -3.38 -1.77 10.96
C LYS A 23 -2.42 -2.78 11.58
N ASP A 24 -2.92 -3.54 12.55
CA ASP A 24 -2.20 -4.71 13.03
C ASP A 24 -2.25 -5.81 11.96
N TRP A 25 -1.07 -6.28 11.55
CA TRP A 25 -0.88 -7.12 10.38
C TRP A 25 -0.23 -8.44 10.78
N ASN A 26 -1.08 -9.47 10.84
CA ASN A 26 -0.70 -10.84 11.17
C ASN A 26 -0.21 -11.59 9.91
N LEU A 27 0.24 -12.85 10.08
CA LEU A 27 0.76 -13.67 8.98
C LEU A 27 -0.22 -13.82 7.79
N GLU A 28 -1.51 -13.87 8.07
CA GLU A 28 -2.55 -13.96 7.04
C GLU A 28 -2.64 -12.65 6.24
N THR A 29 -2.66 -11.51 6.91
CA THR A 29 -2.59 -10.19 6.26
C THR A 29 -1.39 -10.09 5.34
N ARG A 30 -0.21 -10.58 5.78
CA ARG A 30 1.00 -10.59 4.95
C ARG A 30 0.87 -11.44 3.70
N ARG A 31 0.32 -12.65 3.84
CA ARG A 31 0.07 -13.55 2.71
C ARG A 31 -0.89 -12.91 1.71
N THR A 32 -1.93 -12.25 2.20
CA THR A 32 -2.92 -11.57 1.35
C THR A 32 -2.30 -10.41 0.59
N ILE A 33 -1.54 -9.52 1.26
CA ILE A 33 -0.84 -8.41 0.59
C ILE A 33 0.10 -8.91 -0.51
N ASN A 34 0.94 -9.91 -0.22
CA ASN A 34 1.84 -10.49 -1.22
C ASN A 34 1.09 -11.12 -2.40
N ARG A 35 -0.09 -11.73 -2.15
CA ARG A 35 -0.95 -12.26 -3.22
C ARG A 35 -1.51 -11.14 -4.09
N LEU A 36 -2.02 -10.07 -3.49
CA LEU A 36 -2.60 -8.92 -4.21
C LEU A 36 -1.55 -8.27 -5.11
N VAL A 37 -0.37 -7.95 -4.58
CA VAL A 37 0.74 -7.36 -5.36
C VAL A 37 1.14 -8.25 -6.53
N ARG A 38 1.21 -9.57 -6.31
CA ARG A 38 1.50 -10.55 -7.38
C ARG A 38 0.37 -10.62 -8.41
N GLN A 39 -0.89 -10.52 -8.01
CA GLN A 39 -2.03 -10.48 -8.93
C GLN A 39 -2.00 -9.21 -9.78
N GLY A 40 -1.73 -8.04 -9.17
CA GLY A 40 -1.57 -6.77 -9.87
C GLY A 40 -0.48 -6.81 -10.94
N HIS A 41 0.69 -7.38 -10.62
CA HIS A 41 1.79 -7.56 -11.59
C HIS A 41 1.44 -8.48 -12.77
N LEU A 42 0.53 -9.43 -12.56
CA LEU A 42 0.13 -10.37 -13.61
C LEU A 42 -0.99 -9.82 -14.49
N GLU A 43 -1.59 -8.68 -14.13
CA GLU A 43 -2.68 -8.00 -14.84
C GLU A 43 -3.76 -8.95 -15.36
N LYS A 44 -4.28 -9.82 -14.49
CA LYS A 44 -5.25 -10.86 -14.89
C LYS A 44 -6.68 -10.38 -14.70
N ASN A 45 -7.53 -10.68 -15.69
CA ASN A 45 -8.97 -10.42 -15.64
C ASN A 45 -9.34 -8.94 -15.40
N GLY A 46 -8.52 -8.01 -15.88
CA GLY A 46 -8.73 -6.57 -15.67
C GLY A 46 -8.33 -6.07 -14.28
N TYR A 47 -7.76 -6.93 -13.43
CA TYR A 47 -7.18 -6.54 -12.15
C TYR A 47 -5.75 -6.06 -12.36
N CYS A 48 -5.53 -4.75 -12.32
CA CYS A 48 -4.24 -4.13 -12.61
C CYS A 48 -3.44 -3.81 -11.35
N MET A 49 -2.22 -3.29 -11.52
CA MET A 49 -1.37 -2.92 -10.39
C MET A 49 -2.01 -1.84 -9.50
N PHE A 50 -2.76 -0.91 -10.09
CA PHE A 50 -3.43 0.13 -9.32
C PHE A 50 -4.51 -0.44 -8.39
N ASP A 51 -5.32 -1.39 -8.87
CA ASP A 51 -6.33 -2.08 -8.05
C ASP A 51 -5.67 -2.79 -6.87
N ALA A 52 -4.53 -3.46 -7.13
CA ALA A 52 -3.74 -4.11 -6.11
C ALA A 52 -3.24 -3.12 -5.03
N CYS A 53 -2.80 -1.94 -5.44
CA CYS A 53 -2.34 -0.90 -4.51
C CYS A 53 -3.49 -0.40 -3.62
N CYS A 54 -4.67 -0.13 -4.19
CA CYS A 54 -5.86 0.26 -3.44
C CYS A 54 -6.27 -0.80 -2.39
N ASP A 55 -6.29 -2.08 -2.79
CA ASP A 55 -6.60 -3.18 -1.87
C ASP A 55 -5.58 -3.31 -0.74
N VAL A 56 -4.28 -3.11 -1.06
CA VAL A 56 -3.21 -3.11 -0.05
C VAL A 56 -3.40 -1.96 0.94
N LEU A 57 -3.71 -0.74 0.49
CA LEU A 57 -3.98 0.38 1.39
C LEU A 57 -5.15 0.08 2.33
N ASN A 58 -6.26 -0.43 1.80
CA ASN A 58 -7.44 -0.76 2.59
C ASN A 58 -7.12 -1.83 3.66
N LEU A 59 -6.35 -2.85 3.28
CA LEU A 59 -6.00 -3.96 4.17
C LEU A 59 -4.92 -3.59 5.21
N ALA A 60 -3.91 -2.81 4.80
CA ALA A 60 -2.72 -2.54 5.59
C ALA A 60 -2.81 -1.27 6.44
N THR A 61 -3.73 -0.35 6.13
CA THR A 61 -3.76 1.00 6.72
C THR A 61 -5.13 1.32 7.31
N THR A 62 -5.17 2.36 8.14
CA THR A 62 -6.42 2.93 8.65
C THR A 62 -6.94 4.10 7.80
N LEU A 63 -6.41 4.30 6.58
CA LEU A 63 -6.90 5.34 5.69
C LEU A 63 -8.38 5.07 5.34
N THR A 64 -9.17 6.14 5.35
CA THR A 64 -10.56 6.11 4.89
C THR A 64 -10.62 6.17 3.36
N GLU A 65 -11.78 5.85 2.78
CA GLU A 65 -11.99 6.01 1.34
C GLU A 65 -11.78 7.47 0.89
N GLU A 66 -12.15 8.44 1.73
CA GLU A 66 -11.93 9.87 1.48
C GLU A 66 -10.43 10.23 1.49
N ASP A 67 -9.65 9.66 2.43
CA ASP A 67 -8.21 9.85 2.44
C ASP A 67 -7.58 9.31 1.15
N VAL A 68 -7.96 8.09 0.73
CA VAL A 68 -7.45 7.48 -0.50
C VAL A 68 -7.88 8.26 -1.75
N PHE A 69 -9.10 8.79 -1.78
CA PHE A 69 -9.60 9.60 -2.90
C PHE A 69 -8.82 10.92 -3.08
N ASN A 70 -8.31 11.48 -1.97
CA ASN A 70 -7.50 12.69 -2.00
C ASN A 70 -6.04 12.44 -2.40
N LEU A 71 -5.62 11.17 -2.52
CA LEU A 71 -4.31 10.80 -3.03
C LEU A 71 -4.34 10.70 -4.56
N SER A 72 -3.27 11.17 -5.19
CA SER A 72 -3.02 10.88 -6.59
C SER A 72 -2.61 9.42 -6.79
N LYS A 73 -2.67 8.96 -8.04
CA LYS A 73 -2.31 7.59 -8.41
C LYS A 73 -0.89 7.21 -7.96
N ASP A 74 0.08 8.09 -8.19
CA ASP A 74 1.48 7.83 -7.84
C ASP A 74 1.66 7.70 -6.32
N GLU A 75 0.92 8.50 -5.54
CA GLU A 75 0.95 8.44 -4.07
C GLU A 75 0.40 7.10 -3.57
N ILE A 76 -0.72 6.64 -4.14
CA ILE A 76 -1.32 5.36 -3.82
C ILE A 76 -0.33 4.22 -4.11
N GLU A 77 0.29 4.22 -5.29
CA GLU A 77 1.23 3.17 -5.69
C GLU A 77 2.48 3.16 -4.80
N VAL A 78 3.10 4.31 -4.56
CA VAL A 78 4.29 4.42 -3.71
C VAL A 78 4.01 3.98 -2.28
N ILE A 79 2.88 4.40 -1.69
CA ILE A 79 2.52 4.00 -0.32
C ILE A 79 2.27 2.48 -0.26
N ALA A 80 1.47 1.94 -1.19
CA ALA A 80 1.12 0.53 -1.18
C ALA A 80 2.35 -0.38 -1.35
N LEU A 81 3.24 -0.05 -2.28
CA LEU A 81 4.50 -0.77 -2.50
C LEU A 81 5.40 -0.68 -1.28
N LYS A 82 5.50 0.50 -0.65
CA LYS A 82 6.28 0.67 0.58
C LYS A 82 5.74 -0.22 1.71
N LEU A 83 4.43 -0.31 1.87
CA LEU A 83 3.79 -1.17 2.87
C LEU A 83 4.07 -2.64 2.60
N ALA A 84 4.00 -3.06 1.33
CA ALA A 84 4.34 -4.42 0.92
C ALA A 84 5.83 -4.75 1.16
N ASP A 85 6.73 -3.79 1.06
CA ASP A 85 8.14 -4.00 1.43
C ASP A 85 8.33 -4.10 2.94
N GLU A 86 7.75 -3.18 3.71
CA GLU A 86 7.91 -3.16 5.17
C GLU A 86 7.33 -4.42 5.83
N ILE A 87 6.22 -4.96 5.30
CA ILE A 87 5.61 -6.18 5.84
C ILE A 87 6.48 -7.42 5.63
N ASN A 88 7.31 -7.44 4.59
CA ASN A 88 8.24 -8.52 4.28
C ASN A 88 9.57 -8.41 5.06
N LYS A 89 9.90 -7.23 5.60
CA LYS A 89 11.08 -7.02 6.46
C LYS A 89 10.88 -7.50 7.89
N LYS A 90 9.65 -7.47 8.40
CA LYS A 90 9.31 -8.00 9.73
C LYS A 90 9.30 -9.54 9.70
N LYS A 91 10.46 -10.18 9.64
CA LYS A 91 10.60 -11.65 9.79
C LYS A 91 10.18 -12.11 11.18
#